data_AF-A0A7U6L9C6-F1
#
_entry.id   AF-A0A7U6L9C6-F1
#
_cell.length_a   1.000
_cell.length_b   1.000
_cell.length_c   1.000
_cell.angle_alpha   90.00
_cell.angle_beta   90.00
_cell.angle_gamma   90.00
#
_symmetry.space_group_name_H-M   'P 1'
#
loop_
_entity.id
_entity.type
_entity.pdbx_description
1 polymer ?
#
loop_
_entity_poly.entity_id
_entity_poly.type
_entity_poly.pdbx_seq_one_letter_code
_entity_poly.pdbx_strand_id
1 'polypeptide(L)'
;MEMNNRNGYFKKEITLSKEEEIKIVKIGFSWVTFFFGFLVPFYRKDWNTGWVLLTIMVISHMMLPLLMFLILVVFSFLYNRIYINTLLKSGWKFATKDDEILWENKKEMAEKVDNMVLTLKEMEAKIDKKIEEYGFVKKFVWGGIYALSIGILIKNTPLLAVGIGFFVISFIKREKM
;
A
#
# COMPACT_ATOMS: atom_id res chain seq x y z
N MET A 1 -14.54 12.20 36.51
CA MET A 1 -15.10 10.99 35.88
C MET A 1 -13.95 10.24 35.25
N GLU A 2 -13.45 9.19 35.90
CA GLU A 2 -12.46 8.29 35.32
C GLU A 2 -13.10 7.51 34.19
N MET A 3 -12.60 7.69 32.96
CA MET A 3 -13.06 6.88 31.84
C MET A 3 -12.51 5.46 32.00
N ASN A 4 -13.41 4.47 31.96
CA ASN A 4 -13.09 3.04 31.96
C ASN A 4 -12.02 2.73 30.90
N ASN A 5 -10.82 2.39 31.38
CA ASN A 5 -9.58 2.14 30.62
C ASN A 5 -9.71 1.03 29.54
N ARG A 6 -10.82 0.29 29.51
CA ARG A 6 -11.10 -0.73 28.47
C ARG A 6 -11.55 -0.15 27.13
N ASN A 7 -12.07 1.07 27.09
CA ASN A 7 -12.62 1.67 25.86
C ASN A 7 -11.62 2.50 25.05
N GLY A 8 -10.45 2.83 25.62
CA GLY A 8 -9.44 3.65 24.95
C GLY A 8 -8.90 3.04 23.66
N TYR A 9 -8.70 1.71 23.63
CA TYR A 9 -8.19 0.99 22.46
C TYR A 9 -9.14 1.04 21.24
N PHE A 10 -10.45 1.17 21.47
CA PHE A 10 -11.48 1.22 20.42
C PHE A 10 -11.89 2.64 20.02
N LYS A 11 -11.29 3.67 20.63
CA LYS A 11 -11.61 5.05 20.30
C LYS A 11 -11.18 5.35 18.86
N LYS A 12 -12.15 5.74 18.02
CA LYS A 12 -11.98 5.99 16.57
C LYS A 12 -11.82 7.47 16.24
N GLU A 13 -11.76 8.33 17.24
CA GLU A 13 -11.69 9.77 17.09
C GLU A 13 -10.87 10.39 18.22
N ILE A 14 -10.23 11.51 17.92
CA ILE A 14 -9.50 12.33 18.89
C ILE A 14 -10.02 13.74 18.81
N THR A 15 -9.92 14.44 19.93
CA THR A 15 -10.30 15.85 20.01
C THR A 15 -9.05 16.70 20.00
N LEU A 16 -8.98 17.62 19.05
CA LEU A 16 -7.95 18.63 18.96
C LEU A 16 -8.53 20.00 19.34
N SER A 17 -7.74 20.81 20.04
CA SER A 17 -8.07 22.19 20.37
C SER A 17 -7.01 23.15 19.86
N LYS A 18 -7.46 24.33 19.48
CA LYS A 18 -6.61 25.47 19.16
C LYS A 18 -7.33 26.74 19.62
N GLU A 19 -6.78 27.41 20.63
CA GLU A 19 -7.40 28.57 21.27
C GLU A 19 -8.81 28.22 21.77
N GLU A 20 -9.85 28.83 21.19
CA GLU A 20 -11.26 28.56 21.52
C GLU A 20 -11.93 27.55 20.57
N GLU A 21 -11.24 27.13 19.50
CA GLU A 21 -11.77 26.16 18.54
C GLU A 21 -11.49 24.71 18.98
N ILE A 22 -12.53 23.87 18.91
CA ILE A 22 -12.43 22.43 19.14
C ILE A 22 -12.79 21.68 17.85
N LYS A 23 -11.96 20.72 17.45
CA LYS A 23 -12.18 19.85 16.30
C LYS A 23 -12.10 18.38 16.70
N ILE A 24 -13.14 17.63 16.37
CA ILE A 24 -13.17 16.18 16.50
C ILE A 24 -12.74 15.59 15.17
N VAL A 25 -11.69 14.77 15.18
CA VAL A 25 -11.12 14.17 13.97
C VAL A 25 -11.04 12.65 14.11
N LYS A 26 -11.40 11.95 13.04
CA LYS A 26 -11.44 10.48 13.00
C LYS A 26 -10.03 9.92 12.79
N ILE A 27 -9.75 8.77 13.38
CA ILE A 27 -8.51 8.00 13.20
C ILE A 27 -8.81 6.73 12.41
N GLY A 28 -7.85 6.32 11.56
CA GLY A 28 -7.94 5.12 10.75
C GLY A 28 -8.62 5.38 9.40
N PHE A 29 -9.37 4.40 8.90
CA PHE A 29 -9.95 4.44 7.56
C PHE A 29 -10.97 5.59 7.38
N SER A 30 -10.76 6.41 6.35
CA SER A 30 -11.65 7.50 5.97
C SER A 30 -12.66 7.05 4.93
N TRP A 31 -13.84 6.61 5.39
CA TRP A 31 -14.97 6.27 4.51
C TRP A 31 -15.35 7.40 3.56
N VAL A 32 -15.29 8.65 4.01
CA VAL A 32 -15.63 9.80 3.18
C VAL A 32 -14.61 9.97 2.06
N THR A 33 -13.32 9.78 2.35
CA THR A 33 -12.26 9.87 1.32
C THR A 33 -12.35 8.73 0.31
N PHE A 34 -12.79 7.55 0.74
CA PHE A 34 -12.97 6.41 -0.15
C PHE A 34 -14.01 6.69 -1.26
N PHE A 35 -15.14 7.29 -0.90
CA PHE A 35 -16.22 7.58 -1.85
C PHE A 35 -16.03 8.90 -2.60
N PHE A 36 -15.44 9.92 -1.97
CA PHE A 36 -15.41 11.29 -2.51
C PHE A 36 -14.01 11.76 -2.94
N GLY A 37 -12.96 10.95 -2.72
CA GLY A 37 -11.60 11.22 -3.17
C GLY A 37 -11.10 12.62 -2.79
N PHE A 38 -10.67 13.37 -3.82
CA PHE A 38 -10.07 14.71 -3.69
C PHE A 38 -11.01 15.79 -3.16
N LEU A 39 -12.34 15.58 -3.20
CA LEU A 39 -13.31 16.56 -2.70
C LEU A 39 -13.22 16.71 -1.18
N VAL A 40 -12.82 15.65 -0.46
CA VAL A 40 -12.75 15.66 1.01
C VAL A 40 -11.67 16.60 1.53
N PRO A 41 -10.41 16.55 1.07
CA PRO A 41 -9.40 17.56 1.40
C PRO A 41 -9.86 19.00 1.19
N PHE A 42 -10.49 19.30 0.05
CA PHE A 42 -10.99 20.65 -0.22
C PHE A 42 -12.07 21.09 0.77
N TYR A 43 -13.04 20.22 1.06
CA TYR A 43 -14.06 20.50 2.08
C TYR A 43 -13.44 20.74 3.47
N ARG A 44 -12.38 20.01 3.83
CA ARG A 44 -11.66 20.17 5.10
C ARG A 44 -10.64 21.32 5.12
N LYS A 45 -10.57 22.11 4.04
CA LYS A 45 -9.60 23.20 3.83
C LYS A 45 -8.13 22.74 3.84
N ASP A 46 -7.89 21.48 3.51
CA ASP A 46 -6.56 20.90 3.30
C ASP A 46 -6.21 20.95 1.81
N TRP A 47 -5.86 22.15 1.34
CA TRP A 47 -5.63 22.45 -0.07
C TRP A 47 -4.45 21.68 -0.66
N ASN A 48 -3.37 21.55 0.09
CA ASN A 48 -2.15 20.87 -0.37
C ASN A 48 -2.45 19.41 -0.68
N THR A 49 -3.09 18.71 0.27
CA THR A 49 -3.48 17.31 0.09
C THR A 49 -4.55 17.17 -1.01
N GLY A 50 -5.45 18.15 -1.15
CA GLY A 50 -6.47 18.18 -2.20
C GLY A 50 -5.89 18.23 -3.61
N TRP A 51 -4.94 19.13 -3.86
CA TRP A 51 -4.29 19.24 -5.16
C TRP A 51 -3.44 18.03 -5.52
N VAL A 52 -2.72 17.46 -4.54
CA VAL A 52 -1.95 16.23 -4.74
C VAL A 52 -2.86 15.07 -5.11
N LEU A 53 -3.95 14.86 -4.33
CA LEU A 53 -4.86 13.77 -4.60
C LEU A 53 -5.57 13.95 -5.94
N LEU A 54 -6.03 15.16 -6.26
CA LEU A 54 -6.63 15.46 -7.56
C LEU A 54 -5.71 15.08 -8.72
N THR A 55 -4.46 15.52 -8.67
CA THR A 55 -3.46 15.24 -9.71
C THR A 55 -3.24 13.74 -9.89
N ILE A 56 -3.07 13.02 -8.78
CA ILE A 56 -2.91 11.56 -8.79
C ILE A 56 -4.15 10.89 -9.39
N MET A 57 -5.35 11.32 -9.02
CA MET A 57 -6.60 10.73 -9.53
C MET A 57 -6.77 10.95 -11.02
N VAL A 58 -6.50 12.16 -11.53
CA VAL A 58 -6.58 12.47 -12.97
C VAL A 58 -5.61 11.60 -13.77
N ILE A 59 -4.34 11.56 -13.36
CA ILE A 59 -3.32 10.75 -14.05
C ILE A 59 -3.71 9.26 -14.01
N SER A 60 -4.12 8.76 -12.85
CA SER A 60 -4.45 7.33 -12.67
C SER A 60 -5.69 6.93 -13.47
N HIS A 61 -6.67 7.83 -13.58
CA HIS A 61 -7.86 7.60 -14.41
C HIS A 61 -7.50 7.50 -15.89
N MET A 62 -6.57 8.32 -16.38
CA MET A 62 -6.10 8.27 -17.77
C MET A 62 -5.29 6.99 -18.08
N MET A 63 -4.60 6.43 -17.09
CA MET A 63 -3.80 5.21 -17.27
C MET A 63 -4.64 3.93 -17.16
N LEU A 64 -5.32 3.72 -16.02
CA LEU A 64 -6.11 2.53 -15.76
C LEU A 64 -7.12 2.78 -14.64
N PRO A 65 -8.44 2.64 -14.88
CA PRO A 65 -9.47 2.87 -13.86
C PRO A 65 -9.31 2.01 -12.59
N LEU A 66 -8.76 0.80 -12.71
CA LEU A 66 -8.48 -0.07 -11.57
C LEU A 66 -7.38 0.50 -10.65
N LEU A 67 -6.40 1.21 -11.22
CA LEU A 67 -5.34 1.86 -10.46
C LEU A 67 -5.90 3.00 -9.60
N MET A 68 -6.85 3.76 -10.14
CA MET A 68 -7.58 4.80 -9.40
C MET A 68 -8.31 4.22 -8.18
N PHE A 69 -8.98 3.06 -8.34
CA PHE A 69 -9.64 2.38 -7.23
C PHE A 69 -8.65 1.96 -6.14
N LEU A 70 -7.51 1.37 -6.53
CA LEU A 70 -6.48 0.96 -5.58
C LEU A 70 -5.91 2.17 -4.81
N ILE A 71 -5.66 3.27 -5.51
CA ILE A 71 -5.21 4.52 -4.90
C ILE A 71 -6.22 5.06 -3.91
N LEU A 72 -7.52 5.05 -4.23
CA LEU A 72 -8.57 5.48 -3.29
C LEU A 72 -8.58 4.63 -2.02
N VAL A 73 -8.46 3.29 -2.16
CA VAL A 73 -8.39 2.38 -1.01
C VAL A 73 -7.20 2.74 -0.12
N VAL A 74 -6.00 2.81 -0.70
CA VAL A 74 -4.76 3.12 0.05
C VAL A 74 -4.84 4.50 0.69
N PHE A 75 -5.26 5.52 -0.08
CA PHE A 75 -5.34 6.88 0.40
C PHE A 75 -6.38 7.05 1.51
N SER A 76 -7.44 6.25 1.51
CA SER A 76 -8.44 6.28 2.58
C SER A 76 -7.89 5.81 3.93
N PHE A 77 -6.92 4.90 3.95
CA PHE A 77 -6.19 4.56 5.18
C PHE A 77 -5.25 5.67 5.64
N LEU A 78 -4.63 6.38 4.70
CA LEU A 78 -3.59 7.38 5.00
C LEU A 78 -4.16 8.76 5.34
N TYR A 79 -5.27 9.14 4.72
CA TYR A 79 -5.73 10.52 4.70
C TYR A 79 -6.02 11.09 6.08
N ASN A 80 -6.73 10.36 6.95
CA ASN A 80 -7.02 10.84 8.30
C ASN A 80 -5.73 11.11 9.10
N ARG A 81 -4.70 10.25 8.93
CA ARG A 81 -3.39 10.45 9.56
C ARG A 81 -2.69 11.69 9.02
N ILE A 82 -2.70 11.88 7.69
CA ILE A 82 -2.13 13.08 7.04
C ILE A 82 -2.82 14.34 7.58
N TYR A 83 -4.15 14.34 7.60
CA TYR A 83 -4.95 15.46 8.08
C TYR A 83 -4.66 15.83 9.53
N ILE A 84 -4.60 14.84 10.44
CA ILE A 84 -4.24 15.05 11.85
C ILE A 84 -2.84 15.66 11.96
N ASN A 85 -1.85 15.12 11.24
CA ASN A 85 -0.49 15.66 11.23
C ASN A 85 -0.44 17.10 10.72
N THR A 86 -1.20 17.43 9.67
CA THR A 86 -1.29 18.81 9.16
C THR A 86 -1.87 19.75 10.21
N LEU A 87 -2.92 19.33 10.93
CA LEU A 87 -3.49 20.10 12.03
C LEU A 87 -2.46 20.33 13.15
N LEU A 88 -1.80 19.27 13.62
CA LEU A 88 -0.76 19.37 14.67
C LEU A 88 0.36 20.34 14.27
N LYS A 89 0.84 20.26 13.02
CA LYS A 89 1.84 21.21 12.47
C LYS A 89 1.35 22.65 12.41
N SER A 90 0.05 22.86 12.22
CA SER A 90 -0.57 24.20 12.20
C SER A 90 -0.90 24.77 13.60
N GLY A 91 -0.42 24.11 14.66
CA GLY A 91 -0.53 24.58 16.05
C GLY A 91 -1.74 24.02 16.82
N TRP A 92 -2.45 23.03 16.28
CA TRP A 92 -3.48 22.31 17.05
C TRP A 92 -2.82 21.40 18.08
N LYS A 93 -3.46 21.25 19.24
CA LYS A 93 -3.01 20.38 20.33
C LYS A 93 -4.10 19.37 20.68
N PHE A 94 -3.72 18.27 21.31
CA PHE A 94 -4.71 17.33 21.84
C PHE A 94 -5.48 17.99 22.99
N ALA A 95 -6.80 17.89 22.96
CA ALA A 95 -7.65 18.46 24.01
C ALA A 95 -7.55 17.67 25.33
N THR A 96 -7.17 16.39 25.24
CA THR A 96 -7.01 15.49 26.39
C THR A 96 -5.69 14.71 26.30
N LYS A 97 -5.08 14.37 27.44
CA LYS A 97 -3.88 13.54 27.47
C LYS A 97 -4.12 12.12 26.93
N ASP A 98 -5.31 11.58 27.13
CA ASP A 98 -5.66 10.25 26.62
C ASP A 98 -5.67 10.20 25.10
N ASP A 99 -6.10 11.28 24.43
CA ASP A 99 -6.06 11.41 22.97
C ASP A 99 -4.63 11.46 22.42
N GLU A 100 -3.74 12.14 23.14
CA GLU A 100 -2.31 12.19 22.82
C GLU A 100 -1.66 10.81 22.96
N ILE A 101 -1.90 10.13 24.08
CA ILE A 101 -1.39 8.76 24.32
C ILE A 101 -1.91 7.80 23.25
N LEU A 102 -3.20 7.87 22.92
CA LEU A 102 -3.81 7.06 21.87
C LEU A 102 -3.13 7.29 20.51
N TRP A 103 -2.84 8.54 20.18
CA TRP A 103 -2.20 8.91 18.94
C TRP A 103 -0.76 8.40 18.86
N GLU A 104 0.05 8.64 19.90
CA GLU A 104 1.45 8.21 19.93
C GLU A 104 1.56 6.68 19.91
N ASN A 105 0.71 5.95 20.64
CA ASN A 105 0.68 4.47 20.58
C ASN A 105 0.41 3.94 19.17
N LYS A 106 -0.51 4.58 18.42
CA LYS A 106 -0.81 4.18 17.04
C LYS A 106 0.34 4.52 16.09
N LYS A 107 1.01 5.65 16.31
CA LYS A 107 2.17 6.08 15.53
C LYS A 107 3.36 5.15 15.77
N GLU A 108 3.64 4.80 17.02
CA GLU A 108 4.69 3.85 17.40
C GLU A 108 4.43 2.47 16.78
N MET A 109 3.18 2.00 16.78
CA MET A 109 2.82 0.75 16.12
C MET A 109 3.12 0.80 14.61
N ALA A 110 2.79 1.90 13.93
CA ALA A 110 3.09 2.05 12.50
C ALA A 110 4.61 2.05 12.24
N GLU A 111 5.39 2.73 13.07
CA GLU A 111 6.85 2.77 12.95
C GLU A 111 7.50 1.40 13.20
N LYS A 112 6.98 0.63 14.17
CA LYS A 112 7.42 -0.76 14.39
C LYS A 112 7.15 -1.64 13.18
N VAL A 113 6.00 -1.47 12.53
CA VAL A 113 5.65 -2.21 11.31
C VAL A 113 6.60 -1.81 10.17
N ASP A 114 6.88 -0.52 9.98
CA ASP A 114 7.80 -0.03 8.94
C ASP A 114 9.22 -0.58 9.16
N ASN A 115 9.72 -0.57 10.40
CA ASN A 115 11.01 -1.15 10.75
C ASN A 115 11.04 -2.66 10.52
N MET A 116 9.97 -3.37 10.84
CA MET A 116 9.86 -4.80 10.54
C MET A 116 9.89 -5.06 9.04
N VAL A 117 9.14 -4.31 8.24
CA VAL A 117 9.15 -4.42 6.77
C VAL A 117 10.54 -4.16 6.20
N LEU A 118 11.28 -3.18 6.75
CA LEU A 118 12.65 -2.90 6.35
C LEU A 118 13.56 -4.12 6.63
N THR A 119 13.48 -4.70 7.83
CA THR A 119 14.26 -5.91 8.15
C THR A 119 13.90 -7.09 7.26
N LEU A 120 12.62 -7.25 6.90
CA LEU A 120 12.17 -8.29 5.96
C LEU A 120 12.80 -8.10 4.58
N LYS A 121 12.78 -6.87 4.04
CA LYS A 121 13.40 -6.56 2.75
C LYS A 121 14.91 -6.82 2.73
N GLU A 122 15.61 -6.48 3.82
CA GLU A 122 17.04 -6.78 3.94
C GLU A 122 17.32 -8.28 3.98
N MET A 123 16.45 -9.06 4.62
CA MET A 123 16.53 -10.51 4.63
C MET A 123 16.23 -11.10 3.24
N GLU A 124 15.19 -10.62 2.55
CA GLU A 124 14.87 -11.02 1.18
C GLU A 124 16.06 -10.78 0.25
N ALA A 125 16.69 -9.61 0.30
CA ALA A 125 17.88 -9.30 -0.49
C ALA A 125 19.06 -10.25 -0.20
N LYS A 126 19.28 -10.62 1.08
CA LYS A 126 20.30 -11.61 1.47
C LYS A 126 19.97 -13.01 0.95
N ILE A 127 18.71 -13.41 1.00
CA ILE A 127 18.22 -14.69 0.50
C ILE A 127 18.37 -14.74 -1.02
N ASP A 128 17.96 -13.71 -1.75
CA ASP A 128 18.08 -13.64 -3.21
C ASP A 128 19.54 -13.76 -3.66
N LYS A 129 20.46 -13.05 -2.98
CA LYS A 129 21.90 -13.18 -3.23
C LYS A 129 22.40 -14.62 -2.99
N LYS A 130 21.96 -15.26 -1.91
CA LYS A 130 22.32 -16.65 -1.62
C LYS A 130 21.71 -17.62 -2.63
N ILE A 131 20.49 -17.37 -3.09
CA ILE A 131 19.82 -18.16 -4.13
C ILE A 131 20.52 -18.01 -5.48
N GLU A 132 21.04 -16.82 -5.81
CA GLU A 132 21.82 -16.57 -7.03
C GLU A 132 23.16 -17.33 -7.02
N GLU A 133 23.79 -17.47 -5.85
CA GLU A 133 24.96 -18.32 -5.64
C GLU A 133 24.65 -19.81 -5.92
N TYR A 134 23.46 -20.28 -5.52
CA TYR A 134 22.91 -21.59 -5.91
C TYR A 134 22.17 -21.56 -7.26
N GLY A 135 22.28 -20.47 -8.05
CA GLY A 135 21.43 -20.18 -9.20
C GLY A 135 21.48 -21.24 -10.30
N PHE A 136 22.58 -21.99 -10.36
CA PHE A 136 22.71 -23.20 -11.18
C PHE A 136 21.64 -24.26 -10.84
N VAL A 137 21.43 -24.55 -9.55
CA VAL A 137 20.45 -25.55 -9.09
C VAL A 137 19.02 -25.09 -9.38
N LYS A 138 18.71 -23.80 -9.18
CA LYS A 138 17.39 -23.24 -9.50
C LYS A 138 17.08 -23.33 -11.00
N LYS A 139 18.04 -23.00 -11.87
CA LYS A 139 17.91 -23.17 -13.33
C LYS A 139 17.70 -24.63 -13.74
N PHE A 140 18.40 -25.57 -13.11
CA PHE A 140 18.24 -27.01 -13.37
C PHE A 140 16.87 -27.55 -12.93
N VAL A 141 16.37 -27.15 -11.75
CA VAL A 141 15.06 -27.59 -11.24
C VAL A 141 13.92 -27.06 -12.11
N TRP A 142 13.91 -25.77 -12.43
CA TRP A 142 12.89 -25.18 -13.30
C TRP A 142 12.97 -25.76 -14.73
N GLY A 143 14.17 -25.93 -15.28
CA GLY A 143 14.36 -26.56 -16.59
C GLY A 143 13.82 -27.99 -16.65
N GLY A 144 14.03 -28.78 -15.60
CA GLY A 144 13.49 -30.14 -15.48
C GLY A 144 11.96 -30.17 -15.39
N ILE A 145 11.35 -29.29 -14.61
CA ILE A 145 9.88 -29.19 -14.49
C ILE A 145 9.26 -28.74 -15.81
N TYR A 146 9.83 -27.73 -16.47
CA TYR A 146 9.36 -27.27 -17.79
C TYR A 146 9.47 -28.36 -18.85
N ALA A 147 10.58 -29.10 -18.89
CA ALA A 147 10.77 -30.20 -19.83
C ALA A 147 9.76 -31.34 -19.60
N LEU A 148 9.48 -31.69 -18.34
CA LEU A 148 8.49 -32.71 -17.98
C LEU A 148 7.06 -32.28 -18.39
N SER A 149 6.73 -31.01 -18.14
CA SER A 149 5.44 -30.41 -18.48
C SER A 149 5.20 -30.39 -19.99
N ILE A 150 6.22 -30.00 -20.77
CA ILE A 150 6.19 -30.03 -22.23
C ILE A 150 6.06 -31.46 -22.75
N GLY A 151 6.79 -32.43 -22.17
CA GLY A 151 6.68 -33.83 -22.54
C GLY A 151 5.28 -34.41 -22.35
N ILE A 152 4.60 -34.05 -21.26
CA ILE A 152 3.20 -34.42 -20.99
C ILE A 152 2.24 -33.77 -22.00
N LEU A 153 2.45 -32.48 -22.31
CA LEU A 153 1.61 -31.72 -23.23
C LEU A 153 1.71 -32.21 -24.69
N ILE A 154 2.92 -32.55 -25.14
CA ILE A 154 3.17 -33.11 -26.48
C ILE A 154 2.50 -34.48 -26.63
N LYS A 155 2.49 -35.29 -25.56
CA LYS A 155 1.92 -36.64 -25.59
C LYS A 155 0.39 -36.65 -25.76
N ASN A 156 -0.30 -35.60 -25.29
CA ASN A 156 -1.77 -35.51 -25.32
C ASN A 156 -2.34 -34.53 -26.36
N THR A 157 -1.54 -33.58 -26.89
CA THR A 157 -2.05 -32.54 -27.83
C THR A 157 -0.99 -32.10 -28.87
N PRO A 158 -0.82 -32.84 -29.98
CA PRO A 158 0.25 -32.58 -30.95
C PRO A 158 0.12 -31.24 -31.71
N LEU A 159 -1.08 -30.70 -31.91
CA LEU A 159 -1.28 -29.41 -32.60
C LEU A 159 -0.76 -28.19 -31.79
N LEU A 160 -0.85 -28.23 -30.46
CA LEU A 160 -0.39 -27.12 -29.61
C LEU A 160 1.15 -27.04 -29.56
N ALA A 161 1.84 -28.17 -29.71
CA ALA A 161 3.30 -28.22 -29.73
C ALA A 161 3.91 -27.46 -30.92
N VAL A 162 3.26 -27.52 -32.09
CA VAL A 162 3.69 -26.80 -33.30
C VAL A 162 3.53 -25.27 -33.11
N GLY A 163 2.45 -24.85 -32.46
CA GLY A 163 2.20 -23.44 -32.14
C GLY A 163 3.20 -22.85 -31.13
N ILE A 164 3.53 -23.60 -30.07
CA ILE A 164 4.53 -23.19 -29.08
C ILE A 164 5.94 -23.15 -29.70
N GLY A 165 6.29 -24.11 -30.56
CA GLY A 165 7.56 -24.11 -31.30
C GLY A 165 7.76 -22.86 -32.16
N PHE A 166 6.71 -22.43 -32.87
CA PHE A 166 6.73 -21.19 -33.64
C PHE A 166 6.88 -19.94 -32.75
N PHE A 167 6.21 -19.92 -31.59
CA PHE A 167 6.28 -18.82 -30.65
C PHE A 167 7.67 -18.67 -30.01
N VAL A 168 8.30 -19.78 -29.61
CA VAL A 168 9.65 -19.78 -29.01
C VAL A 168 10.71 -19.35 -30.04
N ILE A 169 10.62 -19.82 -31.30
CA ILE A 169 11.53 -19.40 -32.37
C ILE A 169 11.36 -17.89 -32.67
N SER A 170 10.11 -17.41 -32.70
CA SER A 170 9.81 -15.97 -32.84
C SER A 170 10.39 -15.14 -31.69
N PHE A 171 10.36 -15.66 -30.46
CA PHE A 171 10.84 -14.95 -29.28
C PHE A 171 12.37 -14.89 -29.24
N ILE A 172 13.06 -15.99 -29.55
CA ILE A 172 14.53 -16.06 -29.64
C ILE A 172 15.07 -15.14 -30.74
N LYS A 173 14.35 -15.00 -31.86
CA LYS A 173 14.74 -14.10 -32.94
C LYS A 173 14.56 -12.62 -32.57
N ARG A 174 13.70 -12.31 -31.60
CA ARG A 174 13.43 -10.95 -31.12
C ARG A 174 14.45 -10.44 -30.09
N GLU A 175 15.12 -11.34 -29.38
CA GLU A 175 16.15 -11.00 -28.38
C GLU A 175 17.53 -10.69 -29.00
N LYS A 176 17.73 -11.02 -30.28
CA LYS A 176 18.98 -10.77 -31.05
C LYS A 176 18.95 -9.50 -31.91
N MET A 177 17.89 -8.70 -31.83
CA MET A 177 17.79 -7.35 -32.43
C MET A 177 17.73 -6.32 -31.32
#